data_AF-I0Z027-F1
#
_entry.id   AF-I0Z027-F1
#
_cell.length_a   1.000
_cell.length_b   1.000
_cell.length_c   1.000
_cell.angle_alpha   90.00
_cell.angle_beta   90.00
_cell.angle_gamma   90.00
#
_symmetry.space_group_name_H-M   'P 1'
#
loop_
_entity.id
_entity.type
_entity.pdbx_description
1 polymer ?
#
loop_
_entity_poly.entity_id
_entity_poly.type
_entity_poly.pdbx_seq_one_letter_code
_entity_poly.pdbx_strand_id
1 'polypeptide(L)'
;MKQSKPRQGLSLERFAHAKTTSYDKKKAKEKEFALNAKKVNKYRKLKQRLAKEGKLVPLAGPITQGDGDEEELVRKAPRSNVRSSPHSRPQGDAELDRIRARAGPVPDEDDETNESDMIGEESDEDDAEARARDSRRADIDAHKAKVAEVEKQRKQQTKLLRKRTRHGQPVMRYRMDKLLGQLQAEAQHG
;
A
#
# COMPACT_ATOMS: atom_id res chain seq x y z
N MET A 1 16.46 -3.68 60.51
CA MET A 1 15.07 -3.58 60.03
C MET A 1 15.09 -2.96 58.64
N LYS A 2 14.64 -3.67 57.59
CA LYS A 2 14.68 -3.15 56.20
C LYS A 2 13.38 -2.42 55.91
N GLN A 3 13.44 -1.09 55.73
CA GLN A 3 12.26 -0.31 55.36
C GLN A 3 11.86 -0.63 53.90
N SER A 4 10.60 -1.01 53.69
CA SER A 4 10.04 -1.23 52.35
C SER A 4 9.77 0.13 51.68
N LYS A 5 10.23 0.31 50.44
CA LYS A 5 9.92 1.52 49.67
C LYS A 5 8.42 1.54 49.37
N PRO A 6 7.73 2.68 49.58
CA PRO A 6 6.31 2.78 49.27
C PRO A 6 6.10 2.56 47.77
N ARG A 7 5.17 1.67 47.43
CA ARG A 7 4.76 1.45 46.04
C ARG A 7 4.00 2.69 45.59
N GLN A 8 4.62 3.51 44.73
CA GLN A 8 3.92 4.59 44.05
C GLN A 8 2.78 3.99 43.23
N GLY A 9 1.54 4.24 43.65
CA GLY A 9 0.36 3.93 42.87
C GLY A 9 0.35 4.70 41.55
N LEU A 10 -0.39 4.18 40.56
CA LEU A 10 -0.63 4.91 39.31
C LEU A 10 -1.27 6.26 39.64
N SER A 11 -0.66 7.36 39.21
CA SER A 11 -1.23 8.69 39.44
C SER A 11 -2.59 8.81 38.74
N LEU A 12 -3.48 9.64 39.31
CA LEU A 12 -4.81 9.89 38.76
C LEU A 12 -4.74 10.36 37.29
N GLU A 13 -3.74 11.16 36.95
CA GLU A 13 -3.42 11.56 35.57
C GLU A 13 -3.12 10.34 34.68
N ARG A 14 -2.27 9.41 35.15
CA ARG A 14 -1.96 8.17 34.41
C ARG A 14 -3.21 7.31 34.21
N PHE A 15 -4.11 7.28 35.19
CA PHE A 15 -5.38 6.55 35.09
C PHE A 15 -6.35 7.21 34.10
N ALA A 16 -6.42 8.55 34.08
CA ALA A 16 -7.21 9.29 33.10
C ALA A 16 -6.70 9.04 31.67
N HIS A 17 -5.38 9.08 31.48
CA HIS A 17 -4.76 8.81 30.18
C HIS A 17 -4.79 7.33 29.78
N ALA A 18 -4.95 6.38 30.70
CA ALA A 18 -5.02 4.96 30.39
C ALA A 18 -6.26 4.59 29.55
N LYS A 19 -7.34 5.38 29.64
CA LYS A 19 -8.57 5.18 28.85
C LYS A 19 -8.53 5.85 27.47
N THR A 20 -7.62 6.79 27.26
CA THR A 20 -7.38 7.41 25.96
C THR A 20 -6.23 6.70 25.27
N THR A 21 -6.47 6.03 24.14
CA THR A 21 -5.38 5.39 23.41
C THR A 21 -4.40 6.47 22.91
N SER A 22 -3.19 6.53 23.45
CA SER A 22 -2.11 7.45 23.02
C SER A 22 -1.48 7.00 21.68
N TYR A 23 -2.20 6.20 20.90
CA TYR A 23 -1.66 5.59 19.70
C TYR A 23 -1.73 6.57 18.53
N ASP A 24 -0.59 7.15 18.21
CA ASP A 24 -0.41 7.97 17.01
C ASP A 24 0.10 7.10 15.85
N LYS A 25 -0.80 6.82 14.90
CA LYS A 25 -0.53 6.05 13.68
C LYS A 25 0.63 6.63 12.87
N LYS A 26 0.79 7.95 12.83
CA LYS A 26 1.85 8.60 12.03
C LYS A 26 3.22 8.32 12.64
N LYS A 27 3.35 8.51 13.96
CA LYS A 27 4.59 8.23 14.70
C LYS A 27 4.96 6.75 14.66
N ALA A 28 3.98 5.85 14.68
CA ALA A 28 4.23 4.41 14.52
C ALA A 28 4.85 4.08 13.15
N LYS A 29 4.28 4.61 12.06
CA LYS A 29 4.80 4.43 10.70
C LYS A 29 6.18 5.06 10.52
N GLU A 30 6.40 6.26 11.05
CA GLU A 30 7.70 6.93 10.97
C GLU A 30 8.82 6.10 11.63
N LYS A 31 8.55 5.51 12.80
CA LYS A 31 9.48 4.59 13.47
C LYS A 31 9.77 3.36 12.60
N GLU A 32 8.76 2.81 11.95
CA GLU A 32 8.91 1.67 11.05
C GLU A 32 9.79 2.02 9.83
N PHE A 33 9.53 3.15 9.18
CA PHE A 33 10.35 3.65 8.08
C PHE A 33 11.81 3.86 8.51
N ALA A 34 12.04 4.45 9.68
CA ALA A 34 13.39 4.66 10.22
C ALA A 34 14.11 3.33 10.47
N LEU A 35 13.42 2.32 11.02
CA LEU A 35 13.99 0.98 11.21
C LEU A 35 14.32 0.30 9.88
N ASN A 36 13.43 0.43 8.89
CA ASN A 36 13.63 -0.15 7.57
C ASN A 36 14.79 0.53 6.83
N ALA A 37 14.91 1.86 6.88
CA ALA A 37 16.04 2.60 6.32
C ALA A 37 17.38 2.13 6.93
N LYS A 38 17.43 1.93 8.26
CA LYS A 38 18.61 1.38 8.94
C LYS A 38 18.97 -0.03 8.44
N LYS A 39 17.98 -0.90 8.23
CA LYS A 39 18.21 -2.26 7.68
C LYS A 39 18.78 -2.20 6.26
N VAL A 40 18.19 -1.38 5.39
CA VAL A 40 18.67 -1.21 4.00
C VAL A 40 20.11 -0.67 4.00
N ASN A 41 20.41 0.34 4.81
CA ASN A 41 21.76 0.88 4.91
C ASN A 41 22.76 -0.13 5.46
N LYS A 42 22.37 -0.92 6.48
CA LYS A 42 23.20 -2.00 7.01
C LYS A 42 23.49 -3.05 5.94
N TYR A 43 22.47 -3.45 5.18
CA TYR A 43 22.62 -4.40 4.08
C TYR A 43 23.52 -3.86 2.98
N ARG A 44 23.32 -2.62 2.51
CA ARG A 44 24.18 -1.96 1.51
C ARG A 44 25.65 -1.97 1.93
N LYS A 45 25.94 -1.56 3.17
CA LYS A 45 27.30 -1.57 3.73
C LYS A 45 27.89 -2.99 3.81
N LEU A 46 27.08 -3.97 4.21
CA LEU A 46 27.51 -5.36 4.30
C LEU A 46 27.79 -5.95 2.91
N LYS A 47 26.92 -5.68 1.93
CA LYS A 47 27.12 -6.05 0.52
C LYS A 47 28.42 -5.47 -0.03
N GLN A 48 28.69 -4.19 0.22
CA GLN A 48 29.95 -3.54 -0.18
C GLN A 48 31.17 -4.18 0.49
N ARG A 49 31.09 -4.53 1.79
CA ARG A 49 32.18 -5.23 2.50
C ARG A 49 32.45 -6.62 1.93
N LEU A 50 31.40 -7.42 1.74
CA LEU A 50 31.53 -8.77 1.19
C LEU A 50 32.05 -8.77 -0.26
N ALA A 51 31.70 -7.75 -1.05
CA ALA A 51 32.24 -7.57 -2.39
C ALA A 51 33.74 -7.28 -2.36
N LYS A 52 34.21 -6.42 -1.44
CA LYS A 52 35.64 -6.15 -1.23
C LYS A 52 36.42 -7.37 -0.75
N GLU A 53 35.79 -8.21 0.07
CA GLU A 53 36.38 -9.45 0.57
C GLU A 53 36.34 -10.60 -0.45
N GLY A 54 35.75 -10.40 -1.64
CA GLY A 54 35.62 -11.45 -2.67
C GLY A 54 34.69 -12.61 -2.29
N LYS A 55 33.95 -12.49 -1.18
CA LYS A 55 33.04 -13.53 -0.65
C LYS A 55 31.64 -13.50 -1.26
N LEU A 56 31.34 -12.45 -2.02
CA LEU A 56 30.09 -12.32 -2.74
C LEU A 56 30.21 -13.11 -4.04
N VAL A 57 29.80 -14.38 -4.00
CA VAL A 57 29.67 -15.19 -5.22
C VAL A 57 28.55 -14.57 -6.06
N PRO A 58 28.83 -14.09 -7.28
CA PRO A 58 27.77 -13.67 -8.19
C PRO A 58 26.94 -14.91 -8.50
N LEU A 59 25.67 -14.89 -8.06
CA LEU A 59 24.69 -15.89 -8.48
C LEU A 59 24.54 -15.73 -10.00
N ALA A 60 25.11 -16.67 -10.76
CA ALA A 60 25.31 -16.56 -12.19
C ALA A 60 24.03 -16.18 -12.96
N GLY A 61 24.12 -15.09 -13.72
CA GLY A 61 23.16 -14.61 -14.71
C GLY A 61 23.50 -13.16 -15.11
N PRO A 62 23.56 -12.82 -16.41
CA PRO A 62 23.88 -11.46 -16.84
C PRO A 62 22.67 -10.57 -16.61
N ILE A 63 22.75 -9.67 -15.64
CA ILE A 63 22.07 -8.38 -15.73
C ILE A 63 23.21 -7.38 -15.83
N THR A 64 23.34 -6.84 -17.04
CA THR A 64 24.38 -5.91 -17.46
C THR A 64 24.63 -4.82 -16.43
N GLN A 65 25.91 -4.62 -16.11
CA GLN A 65 26.41 -3.39 -15.51
C GLN A 65 26.10 -2.22 -16.45
N GLY A 66 25.44 -1.21 -15.92
CA GLY A 66 25.31 0.11 -16.50
C GLY A 66 25.43 1.13 -15.39
N ASP A 67 26.67 1.42 -14.98
CA ASP A 67 26.98 2.67 -14.30
C ASP A 67 27.06 3.73 -15.42
N GLY A 68 26.07 4.63 -15.48
CA GLY A 68 26.00 5.73 -16.43
C GLY A 68 24.56 6.22 -16.64
N ASP A 69 24.16 7.22 -15.84
CA ASP A 69 23.16 8.25 -16.13
C ASP A 69 22.01 7.90 -17.10
N GLU A 70 20.89 7.41 -16.56
CA GLU A 70 19.56 7.63 -17.15
C GLU A 70 18.71 8.47 -16.19
N GLU A 71 18.89 9.79 -16.28
CA GLU A 71 17.79 10.74 -16.14
C GLU A 71 16.84 10.52 -17.32
N GLU A 72 15.72 9.80 -17.14
CA GLU A 72 14.43 10.18 -17.71
C GLU A 72 13.28 9.30 -17.19
N LEU A 73 12.09 9.90 -17.07
CA LEU A 73 10.80 9.25 -16.83
C LEU A 73 10.42 8.85 -15.39
N VAL A 74 10.61 9.76 -14.43
CA VAL A 74 9.62 9.90 -13.35
C VAL A 74 8.53 10.86 -13.81
N ARG A 75 7.46 10.31 -14.39
CA ARG A 75 6.20 11.01 -14.63
C ARG A 75 5.76 11.69 -13.33
N LYS A 76 5.84 13.03 -13.29
CA LYS A 76 5.21 13.86 -12.27
C LYS A 76 3.70 13.68 -12.36
N ALA A 77 3.12 12.85 -11.50
CA ALA A 77 1.69 12.90 -11.23
C ALA A 77 1.42 14.05 -10.24
N PRO A 78 0.61 15.07 -10.60
CA PRO A 78 0.28 16.15 -9.67
C PRO A 78 -0.60 15.62 -8.54
N ARG A 79 -0.21 15.98 -7.31
CA ARG A 79 -0.99 15.74 -6.09
C ARG A 79 -2.14 16.73 -6.04
N SER A 80 -3.34 16.34 -6.49
CA SER A 80 -4.58 17.04 -6.15
C SER A 80 -5.25 16.33 -4.97
N ASN A 81 -5.05 16.85 -3.75
CA ASN A 81 -6.07 16.73 -2.71
C ASN A 81 -5.85 17.84 -1.66
N VAL A 82 -6.27 19.06 -2.01
CA VAL A 82 -6.52 20.10 -1.02
C VAL A 82 -7.84 19.75 -0.35
N ARG A 83 -7.74 19.41 0.93
CA ARG A 83 -8.87 19.28 1.84
C ARG A 83 -9.69 20.57 1.82
N SER A 84 -10.96 20.45 1.47
CA SER A 84 -12.02 21.34 1.92
C SER A 84 -12.07 21.32 3.45
N SER A 85 -11.67 22.43 4.09
CA SER A 85 -12.02 22.72 5.48
C SER A 85 -13.24 23.65 5.46
N PRO A 86 -14.22 23.47 6.36
CA PRO A 86 -15.42 24.29 6.38
C PRO A 86 -15.19 25.59 7.17
N HIS A 87 -15.95 26.62 6.75
CA HIS A 87 -16.45 27.73 7.58
C HIS A 87 -15.56 28.97 7.80
N SER A 88 -15.76 30.02 6.98
CA SER A 88 -16.14 31.38 7.46
C SER A 88 -16.60 32.25 6.27
N ARG A 89 -17.84 32.77 6.33
CA ARG A 89 -18.38 33.87 5.51
C ARG A 89 -17.81 35.20 6.06
N PRO A 90 -17.66 36.29 5.28
CA PRO A 90 -18.81 37.18 5.04
C PRO A 90 -18.81 38.00 3.72
N GLN A 91 -20.02 38.47 3.37
CA GLN A 91 -20.37 39.73 2.68
C GLN A 91 -19.99 39.96 1.20
N GLY A 92 -21.02 40.31 0.40
CA GLY A 92 -20.84 41.13 -0.81
C GLY A 92 -21.72 40.76 -2.00
N ASP A 93 -23.03 40.93 -1.91
CA ASP A 93 -23.96 40.83 -3.04
C ASP A 93 -23.84 42.11 -3.91
N ALA A 94 -22.90 42.21 -4.88
CA ALA A 94 -22.80 43.41 -5.73
C ALA A 94 -22.00 43.32 -7.06
N GLU A 95 -21.69 42.14 -7.64
CA GLU A 95 -20.78 42.10 -8.80
C GLU A 95 -21.20 41.17 -9.95
N LEU A 96 -22.51 41.08 -10.26
CA LEU A 96 -22.98 40.37 -11.47
C LEU A 96 -23.87 41.20 -12.42
N ASP A 97 -24.14 42.48 -12.12
CA ASP A 97 -24.97 43.34 -12.97
C ASP A 97 -24.20 44.33 -13.85
N ARG A 98 -22.86 44.40 -13.77
CA ARG A 98 -22.07 45.36 -14.55
C ARG A 98 -21.67 44.90 -15.95
N ILE A 99 -21.76 43.61 -16.27
CA ILE A 99 -21.31 43.08 -17.57
C ILE A 99 -22.45 42.97 -18.58
N ARG A 100 -23.72 43.04 -18.15
CA ARG A 100 -24.91 42.83 -19.00
C ARG A 100 -25.51 44.10 -19.63
N ALA A 101 -24.96 45.28 -19.38
CA ALA A 101 -25.50 46.56 -19.86
C ALA A 101 -24.76 47.17 -21.06
N ARG A 102 -23.93 46.40 -21.77
CA ARG A 102 -23.24 46.84 -23.00
C ARG A 102 -23.60 45.98 -24.22
N ALA A 103 -24.86 45.54 -24.28
CA ALA A 103 -25.49 45.02 -25.49
C ALA A 103 -25.84 46.21 -26.41
N GLY A 104 -24.94 46.54 -27.34
CA GLY A 104 -25.28 47.25 -28.57
C GLY A 104 -25.68 46.24 -29.65
N PRO A 105 -26.42 46.67 -30.69
CA PRO A 105 -27.03 45.76 -31.66
C PRO A 105 -26.02 45.15 -32.64
N VAL A 106 -26.38 43.95 -33.08
CA VAL A 106 -25.72 43.02 -34.03
C VAL A 106 -25.48 43.66 -35.40
N PRO A 107 -24.45 43.22 -36.14
CA PRO A 107 -24.53 43.09 -37.60
C PRO A 107 -24.42 41.62 -38.01
N ASP A 108 -25.39 41.17 -38.80
CA ASP A 108 -25.41 39.89 -39.52
C ASP A 108 -24.29 39.86 -40.56
N GLU A 109 -23.48 38.80 -40.64
CA GLU A 109 -22.85 38.36 -41.89
C GLU A 109 -22.65 36.84 -41.90
N ASP A 110 -23.08 36.24 -42.99
CA ASP A 110 -22.98 34.84 -43.37
C ASP A 110 -21.51 34.43 -43.55
N ASP A 111 -21.09 33.31 -42.96
CA ASP A 111 -19.94 32.55 -43.49
C ASP A 111 -20.11 31.06 -43.17
N GLU A 112 -20.54 30.31 -44.20
CA GLU A 112 -20.51 28.85 -44.21
C GLU A 112 -19.05 28.38 -44.32
N THR A 113 -18.43 27.99 -43.21
CA THR A 113 -17.19 27.23 -43.23
C THR A 113 -17.37 25.86 -42.58
N ASN A 114 -17.82 24.91 -43.41
CA ASN A 114 -17.32 23.53 -43.50
C ASN A 114 -17.05 22.78 -42.17
N GLU A 115 -18.12 22.48 -41.41
CA GLU A 115 -18.12 21.46 -40.34
C GLU A 115 -18.27 20.05 -40.95
N SER A 116 -17.22 19.53 -41.58
CA SER A 116 -17.12 18.09 -41.83
C SER A 116 -15.69 17.73 -42.18
N ASP A 117 -14.92 17.31 -41.17
CA ASP A 117 -13.82 16.33 -41.26
C ASP A 117 -12.92 16.45 -40.02
N MET A 118 -13.35 15.92 -38.87
CA MET A 118 -12.48 15.52 -37.74
C MET A 118 -13.27 14.76 -36.65
N ILE A 119 -14.00 13.71 -37.02
CA ILE A 119 -14.50 12.69 -36.08
C ILE A 119 -14.21 11.33 -36.71
N GLY A 120 -13.03 10.77 -36.46
CA GLY A 120 -12.64 9.51 -37.09
C GLY A 120 -11.53 8.69 -36.42
N GLU A 121 -10.90 9.17 -35.33
CA GLU A 121 -9.76 8.45 -34.75
C GLU A 121 -9.82 8.27 -33.21
N GLU A 122 -10.80 8.85 -32.50
CA GLU A 122 -10.85 8.78 -31.02
C GLU A 122 -11.55 7.50 -30.48
N SER A 123 -12.28 6.76 -31.31
CA SER A 123 -13.14 5.66 -30.84
C SER A 123 -12.41 4.32 -30.60
N ASP A 124 -11.25 4.10 -31.22
CA ASP A 124 -10.49 2.85 -31.05
C ASP A 124 -9.54 2.88 -29.84
N GLU A 125 -9.06 4.06 -29.43
CA GLU A 125 -8.18 4.24 -28.28
C GLU A 125 -8.93 4.06 -26.94
N ASP A 126 -10.15 4.59 -26.83
CA ASP A 126 -11.01 4.44 -25.66
C ASP A 126 -11.46 2.98 -25.43
N ASP A 127 -11.70 2.25 -26.52
CA ASP A 127 -12.04 0.82 -26.50
C ASP A 127 -10.86 -0.05 -26.06
N ALA A 128 -9.65 0.28 -26.52
CA ALA A 128 -8.43 -0.40 -26.09
C ALA A 128 -8.13 -0.14 -24.62
N GLU A 129 -8.33 1.10 -24.14
CA GLU A 129 -8.11 1.45 -22.73
C GLU A 129 -9.15 0.79 -21.80
N ALA A 130 -10.42 0.73 -22.21
CA ALA A 130 -11.47 0.03 -21.47
C ALA A 130 -11.14 -1.47 -21.30
N ARG A 131 -10.73 -2.14 -22.38
CA ARG A 131 -10.32 -3.56 -22.36
C ARG A 131 -9.07 -3.79 -21.49
N ALA A 132 -8.14 -2.83 -21.45
CA ALA A 132 -6.97 -2.89 -20.57
C ALA A 132 -7.33 -2.70 -19.08
N ARG A 133 -8.34 -1.89 -18.76
CA ARG A 133 -8.84 -1.73 -17.39
C ARG A 133 -9.58 -2.98 -16.92
N ASP A 134 -10.36 -3.61 -17.79
CA ASP A 134 -11.12 -4.82 -17.45
C ASP A 134 -10.23 -6.06 -17.29
N SER A 135 -9.20 -6.22 -18.11
CA SER A 135 -8.21 -7.30 -17.93
C SER A 135 -7.47 -7.17 -16.59
N ARG A 136 -7.01 -5.96 -16.23
CA ARG A 136 -6.38 -5.71 -14.92
C ARG A 136 -7.32 -5.99 -13.74
N ARG A 137 -8.61 -5.65 -13.87
CA ARG A 137 -9.62 -5.96 -12.84
C ARG A 137 -9.81 -7.47 -12.69
N ALA A 138 -9.91 -8.19 -13.81
CA ALA A 138 -10.03 -9.65 -13.81
C ALA A 138 -8.82 -10.31 -13.13
N ASP A 139 -7.60 -9.85 -13.39
CA ASP A 139 -6.38 -10.38 -12.75
C ASP A 139 -6.36 -10.14 -11.24
N ILE A 140 -6.74 -8.93 -10.82
CA ILE A 140 -6.83 -8.57 -9.41
C ILE A 140 -7.88 -9.43 -8.69
N ASP A 141 -9.03 -9.63 -9.30
CA ASP A 141 -10.12 -10.40 -8.70
C ASP A 141 -9.81 -11.89 -8.67
N ALA A 142 -9.15 -12.43 -9.70
CA ALA A 142 -8.61 -13.78 -9.69
C ALA A 142 -7.57 -13.98 -8.57
N HIS A 143 -6.68 -13.00 -8.37
CA HIS A 143 -5.71 -13.04 -7.28
C HIS A 143 -6.40 -12.97 -5.90
N LYS A 144 -7.37 -12.07 -5.72
CA LYS A 144 -8.17 -11.98 -4.48
C LYS A 144 -8.90 -13.28 -4.18
N ALA A 145 -9.47 -13.94 -5.20
CA ALA A 145 -10.16 -15.22 -5.04
C ALA A 145 -9.20 -16.31 -4.52
N LYS A 146 -8.00 -16.42 -5.11
CA LYS A 146 -6.96 -17.36 -4.66
C LYS A 146 -6.54 -17.08 -3.21
N VAL A 147 -6.31 -15.82 -2.86
CA VAL A 147 -5.95 -15.42 -1.49
C VAL A 147 -7.06 -15.79 -0.50
N ALA A 148 -8.33 -15.52 -0.85
CA ALA A 148 -9.47 -15.86 -0.01
C ALA A 148 -9.61 -17.37 0.21
N GLU A 149 -9.32 -18.19 -0.80
CA GLU A 149 -9.32 -19.64 -0.69
C GLU A 149 -8.22 -20.14 0.25
N VAL A 150 -6.98 -19.68 0.06
CA VAL A 150 -5.85 -20.02 0.95
C VAL A 150 -6.15 -19.60 2.39
N GLU A 151 -6.78 -18.44 2.58
CA GLU A 151 -7.17 -17.98 3.91
C GLU A 151 -8.25 -18.87 4.55
N LYS A 152 -9.25 -19.33 3.77
CA LYS A 152 -10.25 -20.32 4.22
C LYS A 152 -9.58 -21.63 4.64
N GLN A 153 -8.67 -22.16 3.83
CA GLN A 153 -7.91 -23.37 4.15
C GLN A 153 -7.10 -23.20 5.44
N ARG A 154 -6.41 -22.06 5.60
CA ARG A 154 -5.65 -21.75 6.83
C ARG A 154 -6.56 -21.67 8.06
N LYS A 155 -7.72 -21.02 7.96
CA LYS A 155 -8.72 -20.95 9.04
C LYS A 155 -9.25 -22.34 9.41
N GLN A 156 -9.49 -23.21 8.43
CA GLN A 156 -9.91 -24.59 8.68
C GLN A 156 -8.81 -25.41 9.36
N GLN A 157 -7.56 -25.35 8.86
CA GLN A 157 -6.42 -26.04 9.46
C GLN A 157 -6.17 -25.58 10.90
N THR A 158 -6.20 -24.28 11.16
CA THR A 158 -6.03 -23.74 12.50
C THR A 158 -7.17 -24.12 13.45
N LYS A 159 -8.42 -24.16 12.96
CA LYS A 159 -9.57 -24.65 13.74
C LYS A 159 -9.44 -26.13 14.07
N LEU A 160 -9.01 -26.96 13.12
CA LEU A 160 -8.74 -28.38 13.33
C LEU A 160 -7.64 -28.57 14.38
N LEU A 161 -6.54 -27.82 14.25
CA LEU A 161 -5.44 -27.84 15.20
C LEU A 161 -5.91 -27.47 16.60
N ARG A 162 -6.65 -26.36 16.75
CA ARG A 162 -7.20 -25.92 18.04
C ARG A 162 -8.17 -26.94 18.65
N LYS A 163 -9.00 -27.60 17.84
CA LYS A 163 -9.89 -28.68 18.31
C LYS A 163 -9.10 -29.88 18.83
N ARG A 164 -8.06 -30.28 18.10
CA ARG A 164 -7.22 -31.44 18.44
C ARG A 164 -6.31 -31.18 19.64
N THR A 165 -5.86 -29.93 19.83
CA THR A 165 -5.00 -29.51 20.97
C THR A 165 -5.79 -28.93 22.15
N ARG A 166 -7.13 -29.09 22.19
CA ARG A 166 -8.01 -28.35 23.12
C ARG A 166 -7.92 -28.80 24.59
N HIS A 167 -7.23 -29.90 24.88
CA HIS A 167 -7.27 -30.54 26.21
C HIS A 167 -5.87 -30.82 26.77
N GLY A 168 -5.11 -29.77 27.09
CA GLY A 168 -3.79 -29.88 27.73
C GLY A 168 -2.69 -30.55 26.89
N GLN A 169 -3.01 -31.04 25.69
CA GLN A 169 -2.05 -31.62 24.76
C GLN A 169 -1.08 -30.52 24.29
N PRO A 170 0.24 -30.68 24.48
CA PRO A 170 1.20 -29.69 24.05
C PRO A 170 1.11 -29.57 22.53
N VAL A 171 0.96 -28.33 22.02
CA VAL A 171 0.92 -28.00 20.59
C VAL A 171 2.10 -28.64 19.83
N MET A 172 3.21 -28.87 20.54
CA MET A 172 4.39 -29.56 20.04
C MET A 172 4.15 -31.01 19.64
N ARG A 173 3.34 -31.79 20.38
CA ARG A 173 3.04 -33.20 20.03
C ARG A 173 2.40 -33.29 18.65
N TYR A 174 1.38 -32.48 18.40
CA TYR A 174 0.72 -32.44 17.09
C TYR A 174 1.67 -32.00 15.95
N ARG A 175 2.57 -31.05 16.23
CA ARG A 175 3.58 -30.63 15.24
C ARG A 175 4.57 -31.75 14.94
N MET A 176 5.01 -32.50 15.95
CA MET A 176 5.90 -33.65 15.79
C MET A 176 5.21 -34.77 14.99
N ASP A 177 3.98 -35.14 15.35
CA ASP A 177 3.22 -36.16 14.63
C ASP A 177 3.04 -35.80 13.14
N LYS A 178 2.81 -34.51 12.84
CA LYS A 178 2.71 -34.01 11.46
C LYS A 178 4.04 -34.14 10.70
N LEU A 179 5.14 -33.74 11.32
CA LEU A 179 6.48 -33.85 10.71
C LEU A 179 6.85 -35.32 10.47
N LEU A 180 6.59 -36.20 11.44
CA LEU A 180 6.82 -37.64 11.31
C LEU A 180 5.98 -38.23 10.17
N GLY A 181 4.72 -37.84 10.03
CA GLY A 181 3.86 -38.28 8.92
C GLY A 181 4.34 -37.78 7.56
N GLN A 182 4.85 -36.54 7.47
CA GLN A 182 5.43 -36.02 6.23
C GLN A 182 6.67 -36.80 5.81
N LEU A 183 7.59 -37.06 6.74
CA LEU A 183 8.79 -37.86 6.47
C LEU A 183 8.44 -39.30 6.06
N GLN A 184 7.44 -39.91 6.66
CA GLN A 184 6.97 -41.24 6.28
C GLN A 184 6.33 -41.26 4.89
N ALA A 185 5.55 -40.25 4.54
CA ALA A 185 4.95 -40.12 3.22
C ALA A 185 6.02 -39.87 2.14
N GLU A 186 6.99 -39.01 2.41
CA GLU A 186 8.15 -38.76 1.54
C GLU A 186 8.98 -40.04 1.34
N ALA A 187 9.19 -40.83 2.40
CA ALA A 187 9.91 -42.10 2.32
C ALA A 187 9.15 -43.23 1.60
N GLN A 188 7.83 -43.12 1.43
CA GLN A 188 7.01 -44.08 0.67
C GLN A 188 6.82 -43.68 -0.80
N HIS A 189 7.05 -42.41 -1.13
CA HIS A 189 6.88 -41.85 -2.47
C HIS A 189 8.19 -41.47 -3.17
N GLY A 190 9.33 -41.61 -2.49
CA GLY A 190 10.68 -41.54 -3.06
C GLY A 190 11.28 -42.93 -3.22
#